data_AF-A0AAV0TEC5-F1
#
_entry.id   AF-A0AAV0TEC5-F1
#
_cell.length_a   1.000
_cell.length_b   1.000
_cell.length_c   1.000
_cell.angle_alpha   90.00
_cell.angle_beta   90.00
_cell.angle_gamma   90.00
#
_symmetry.space_group_name_H-M   'P 1'
#
loop_
_entity.id
_entity.type
_entity.pdbx_description
1 polymer ?
#
loop_
_entity_poly.entity_id
_entity_poly.type
_entity_poly.pdbx_seq_one_letter_code
_entity_poly.pdbx_strand_id
1 'polypeptide(L)'
;MGCHGSPLGSQVYGRATKVKEYVGIMFAWYFPRDFLIPTTFVVHRHSWKHIFVWLSSLSDDAQLLSVTGPSKGFFYSAYSLPKNDQMDGNHVKLRYASWLLQTLHYLKPTRKAGTYQDLIMWQNMTDAAREALERTNFFFHKAPISTSKFEKLIEKTYPF
;
A
#
# COMPACT_ATOMS: atom_id res chain seq x y z
N MET A 1 3.28 13.84 -19.42
CA MET A 1 3.05 12.54 -20.06
C MET A 1 4.09 11.54 -19.56
N GLY A 2 3.74 10.27 -19.34
CA GLY A 2 4.73 9.21 -19.08
C GLY A 2 4.41 8.13 -18.03
N CYS A 3 3.22 8.11 -17.42
CA CYS A 3 2.85 7.09 -16.42
C CYS A 3 1.37 6.69 -16.48
N HIS A 4 0.77 6.70 -17.68
CA HIS A 4 -0.65 6.35 -17.88
C HIS A 4 -0.92 4.83 -17.88
N GLY A 5 0.12 4.02 -18.01
CA GLY A 5 0.03 2.56 -18.01
C GLY A 5 1.31 1.97 -18.59
N SER A 6 1.71 0.81 -18.06
CA SER A 6 2.78 0.00 -18.64
C SER A 6 2.20 -0.92 -19.71
N PRO A 7 2.88 -1.13 -20.85
CA PRO A 7 2.45 -2.11 -21.86
C PRO A 7 2.52 -3.56 -21.35
N LEU A 8 3.24 -3.82 -20.25
CA LEU A 8 3.36 -5.12 -19.61
C LEU A 8 2.33 -5.35 -18.49
N GLY A 9 1.37 -4.44 -18.32
CA GLY A 9 0.43 -4.48 -17.21
C GLY A 9 0.98 -3.82 -15.94
N SER A 10 0.13 -3.79 -14.91
CA SER A 10 0.42 -3.16 -13.62
C SER A 10 0.62 -4.22 -12.53
N GLN A 11 1.29 -3.85 -11.44
CA GLN A 11 1.66 -4.77 -10.37
C GLN A 11 1.21 -4.24 -9.00
N VAL A 12 0.76 -5.15 -8.14
CA VAL A 12 0.69 -4.95 -6.69
C VAL A 12 1.60 -5.96 -5.98
N TYR A 13 2.26 -5.51 -4.93
CA TYR A 13 3.20 -6.30 -4.13
C TYR A 13 2.58 -6.61 -2.77
N GLY A 14 2.63 -7.87 -2.34
CA GLY A 14 2.06 -8.32 -1.06
C GLY A 14 3.11 -8.84 -0.09
N ARG A 15 3.00 -8.53 1.21
CA ARG A 15 3.80 -9.17 2.28
C ARG A 15 2.95 -9.32 3.52
N ALA A 16 2.88 -10.54 4.06
CA ALA A 16 2.04 -10.87 5.21
C ALA A 16 2.89 -11.36 6.37
N THR A 17 2.42 -11.12 7.59
CA THR A 17 2.96 -11.75 8.80
C THR A 17 1.87 -11.88 9.86
N LYS A 18 2.06 -12.82 10.78
CA LYS A 18 1.24 -12.94 11.99
C LYS A 18 1.76 -11.95 13.03
N VAL A 19 0.85 -11.21 13.66
CA VAL A 19 1.13 -10.27 14.75
C VAL A 19 0.18 -10.60 15.90
N LYS A 20 0.71 -11.20 16.96
CA LYS A 20 -0.08 -11.80 18.05
C LYS A 20 -1.08 -12.81 17.49
N GLU A 21 -2.38 -12.64 17.73
CA GLU A 21 -3.46 -13.47 17.19
C GLU A 21 -3.91 -13.09 15.77
N TYR A 22 -3.57 -11.89 15.28
CA TYR A 22 -4.04 -11.36 13.99
C TYR A 22 -3.05 -11.60 12.85
N VAL A 23 -3.55 -11.43 11.61
CA VAL A 23 -2.70 -11.43 10.40
C VAL A 23 -2.72 -10.04 9.79
N GLY A 24 -1.55 -9.46 9.59
CA GLY A 24 -1.38 -8.21 8.86
C GLY A 24 -0.80 -8.46 7.48
N ILE A 25 -1.49 -7.95 6.45
CA ILE A 25 -1.08 -8.06 5.05
C ILE A 25 -0.84 -6.65 4.51
N MET A 26 0.40 -6.36 4.13
CA MET A 26 0.70 -5.15 3.39
C MET A 26 0.47 -5.37 1.90
N PHE A 27 -0.27 -4.46 1.28
CA PHE A 27 -0.30 -4.28 -0.16
C PHE A 27 0.42 -2.99 -0.52
N ALA A 28 1.37 -3.06 -1.45
CA ALA A 28 2.18 -1.94 -1.88
C ALA A 28 2.14 -1.77 -3.41
N TRP A 29 2.17 -0.53 -3.87
CA TRP A 29 2.19 -0.12 -5.26
C TRP A 29 3.37 0.81 -5.50
N TYR A 30 4.03 0.61 -6.64
CA TYR A 30 5.07 1.48 -7.13
C TYR A 30 4.55 2.37 -8.25
N PHE A 31 4.86 3.65 -8.18
CA PHE A 31 4.59 4.65 -9.20
C PHE A 31 5.92 5.26 -9.66
N PRO A 32 6.15 5.41 -10.98
CA PRO A 32 7.39 5.99 -11.50
C PRO A 32 7.65 7.43 -11.04
N ARG A 33 6.60 8.17 -10.69
CA ARG A 33 6.64 9.60 -10.34
C ARG A 33 5.44 9.98 -9.47
N ASP A 34 5.60 10.97 -8.62
CA ASP A 34 4.53 11.53 -7.78
C ASP A 34 4.69 13.05 -7.64
N PHE A 35 3.57 13.76 -7.63
CA PHE A 35 3.45 15.21 -7.77
C PHE A 35 2.63 15.77 -6.62
N LEU A 36 3.10 16.86 -6.00
CA LEU A 36 2.34 17.57 -4.97
C LEU A 36 1.28 18.52 -5.57
N ILE A 37 1.61 19.15 -6.71
CA ILE A 37 0.75 20.11 -7.40
C ILE A 37 0.77 19.76 -8.90
N PRO A 38 -0.40 19.58 -9.56
CA PRO A 38 -0.46 19.21 -10.98
C PRO A 38 0.23 20.21 -11.93
N THR A 39 0.49 21.44 -11.47
CA THR A 39 0.96 22.56 -12.30
C THR A 39 2.24 23.26 -11.80
N THR A 40 2.73 22.99 -10.57
CA THR A 40 3.89 23.72 -10.00
C THR A 40 4.91 22.80 -9.31
N PHE A 41 5.81 22.24 -10.13
CA PHE A 41 7.24 21.99 -9.90
C PHE A 41 7.75 21.07 -8.75
N VAL A 42 6.98 20.67 -7.74
CA VAL A 42 7.48 19.67 -6.75
C VAL A 42 7.13 18.27 -7.22
N VAL A 43 8.08 17.69 -7.94
CA VAL A 43 7.97 16.32 -8.46
C VAL A 43 9.16 15.51 -8.01
N HIS A 44 8.89 14.32 -7.48
CA HIS A 44 9.92 13.37 -7.10
C HIS A 44 9.78 12.11 -7.94
N ARG A 45 10.93 11.58 -8.35
CA ARG A 45 11.05 10.30 -9.06
C ARG A 45 10.86 9.19 -8.04
N HIS A 46 10.13 8.15 -8.42
CA HIS A 46 9.77 7.01 -7.59
C HIS A 46 8.80 7.39 -6.46
N SER A 47 7.72 6.64 -6.35
CA SER A 47 6.80 6.77 -5.22
C SER A 47 6.21 5.42 -4.89
N TRP A 48 6.34 5.04 -3.63
CA TRP A 48 5.72 3.85 -3.10
C TRP A 48 4.50 4.27 -2.27
N LYS A 49 3.37 3.60 -2.48
CA LYS A 49 2.21 3.66 -1.59
C LYS A 49 1.90 2.29 -1.07
N HIS A 50 1.34 2.23 0.13
CA HIS A 50 0.95 0.98 0.75
C HIS A 50 -0.24 1.17 1.67
N ILE A 51 -0.91 0.06 1.94
CA ILE A 51 -1.89 -0.09 3.01
C ILE A 51 -1.63 -1.42 3.72
N PHE A 52 -2.12 -1.53 4.95
CA PHE A 52 -2.21 -2.77 5.69
C PHE A 52 -3.65 -3.19 5.81
N VAL A 53 -3.91 -4.46 5.55
CA VAL A 53 -5.18 -5.15 5.77
C VAL A 53 -4.99 -6.06 6.97
N TRP A 54 -5.84 -5.93 7.97
CA TRP A 54 -5.79 -6.70 9.22
C TRP A 54 -6.93 -7.70 9.26
N LEU A 55 -6.57 -8.97 9.34
CA LEU A 55 -7.50 -10.11 9.37
C LEU A 55 -7.50 -10.74 10.76
N SER A 56 -8.63 -11.36 11.13
CA SER A 56 -8.79 -12.06 12.40
C SER A 56 -7.86 -13.25 12.55
N SER A 57 -7.57 -13.98 11.48
CA SER A 57 -6.70 -15.15 11.50
C SER A 57 -6.17 -15.53 10.10
N LEU A 58 -5.41 -16.63 10.00
CA LEU A 58 -4.94 -17.22 8.73
C LEU A 58 -5.84 -18.39 8.30
N SER A 59 -7.15 -18.14 8.20
CA SER A 59 -8.16 -19.15 7.86
C SER A 59 -9.06 -18.67 6.72
N ASP A 60 -9.79 -19.59 6.09
CA ASP A 60 -10.70 -19.27 4.99
C ASP A 60 -11.93 -18.45 5.44
N ASP A 61 -12.28 -18.53 6.72
CA ASP A 61 -13.33 -17.74 7.38
C ASP A 61 -12.79 -16.46 8.05
N ALA A 62 -11.54 -16.06 7.75
CA ALA A 62 -10.93 -14.88 8.33
C ALA A 62 -11.76 -13.61 8.03
N GLN A 63 -12.00 -12.83 9.07
CA GLN A 63 -12.75 -11.59 8.99
C GLN A 63 -11.81 -10.41 8.77
N LEU A 64 -12.21 -9.48 7.90
CA LEU A 64 -11.57 -8.18 7.78
C LEU A 64 -11.88 -7.33 9.01
N LEU A 65 -10.87 -7.01 9.81
CA LEU A 65 -11.03 -6.23 11.03
C LEU A 65 -10.78 -4.73 10.79
N SER A 66 -9.72 -4.42 10.05
CA SER A 66 -9.29 -3.05 9.82
C SER A 66 -8.44 -2.91 8.56
N VAL A 67 -8.45 -1.71 7.99
CA VAL A 67 -7.49 -1.29 6.98
C VAL A 67 -6.73 -0.09 7.52
N THR A 68 -5.40 -0.17 7.60
CA THR A 68 -4.55 0.95 8.07
C THR A 68 -3.74 1.51 6.92
N GLY A 69 -3.77 2.83 6.72
CA GLY A 69 -3.02 3.49 5.65
C GLY A 69 -2.50 4.86 6.03
N PRO A 70 -1.56 5.43 5.25
CA PRO A 70 -1.08 6.79 5.47
C PRO A 70 -2.24 7.81 5.44
N SER A 71 -2.19 8.77 6.36
CA SER A 71 -3.14 9.87 6.45
C SER A 71 -2.40 11.22 6.45
N LYS A 72 -3.11 12.33 6.73
CA LYS A 72 -2.52 13.67 6.71
C LYS A 72 -1.27 13.73 7.59
N GLY A 73 -0.24 14.47 7.17
CA GLY A 73 0.92 14.78 8.02
C GLY A 73 1.84 13.60 8.37
N PHE A 74 1.96 12.58 7.50
CA PHE A 74 2.79 11.38 7.73
C PHE A 74 2.32 10.46 8.87
N PHE A 75 1.11 10.68 9.38
CA PHE A 75 0.44 9.78 10.32
C PHE A 75 -0.16 8.56 9.59
N TYR A 76 -0.59 7.58 10.37
CA TYR A 76 -1.38 6.45 9.89
C TYR A 76 -2.75 6.50 10.56
N SER A 77 -3.77 6.12 9.80
CA SER A 77 -5.12 6.00 10.32
C SER A 77 -5.64 4.60 10.05
N ALA A 78 -6.17 3.99 11.11
CA ALA A 78 -6.92 2.75 11.03
C ALA A 78 -8.37 3.07 10.63
N TYR A 79 -8.87 2.36 9.64
CA TYR A 79 -10.25 2.37 9.21
C TYR A 79 -10.85 1.03 9.63
N SER A 80 -11.34 0.98 10.87
CA SER A 80 -12.04 -0.18 11.41
C SER A 80 -13.32 -0.44 10.61
N LEU A 81 -13.53 -1.70 10.22
CA LEU A 81 -14.73 -2.17 9.52
C LEU A 81 -15.13 -1.27 8.34
N PRO A 82 -14.41 -1.33 7.20
CA PRO A 82 -14.80 -0.58 6.02
C PRO A 82 -16.28 -0.81 5.73
N LYS A 83 -17.03 0.29 5.54
CA LYS A 83 -18.47 0.23 5.34
C LYS A 83 -18.78 -0.65 4.13
N ASN A 84 -19.96 -1.31 4.10
CA ASN A 84 -20.35 -2.17 2.96
C ASN A 84 -20.21 -1.45 1.61
N ASP A 85 -20.47 -0.14 1.56
CA ASP A 85 -20.31 0.67 0.34
C ASP A 85 -18.85 0.93 -0.08
N GLN A 86 -17.87 0.62 0.78
CA GLN A 86 -16.42 0.66 0.52
C GLN A 86 -15.82 -0.72 0.24
N MET A 87 -16.65 -1.77 0.22
CA MET A 87 -16.25 -3.13 -0.11
C MET A 87 -16.82 -3.56 -1.47
N ASP A 88 -16.15 -4.49 -2.13
CA ASP A 88 -16.63 -5.26 -3.27
C ASP A 88 -16.32 -6.75 -3.01
N GLY A 89 -17.31 -7.47 -2.49
CA GLY A 89 -17.09 -8.77 -1.85
C GLY A 89 -16.07 -8.67 -0.71
N ASN A 90 -14.96 -9.40 -0.81
CA ASN A 90 -13.84 -9.38 0.12
C ASN A 90 -12.74 -8.35 -0.23
N HIS A 91 -12.98 -7.45 -1.19
CA HIS A 91 -12.00 -6.45 -1.61
C HIS A 91 -12.35 -5.07 -1.06
N VAL A 92 -11.41 -4.45 -0.35
CA VAL A 92 -11.53 -3.03 0.02
C VAL A 92 -11.28 -2.15 -1.20
N LYS A 93 -12.19 -1.21 -1.47
CA LYS A 93 -12.05 -0.24 -2.56
C LYS A 93 -11.15 0.90 -2.10
N LEU A 94 -10.05 1.12 -2.81
CA LEU A 94 -9.06 2.14 -2.50
C LEU A 94 -9.01 3.22 -3.57
N ARG A 95 -8.77 4.45 -3.15
CA ARG A 95 -8.48 5.58 -4.03
C ARG A 95 -7.08 6.09 -3.81
N TYR A 96 -6.31 6.21 -4.90
CA TYR A 96 -5.11 7.03 -4.95
C TYR A 96 -5.52 8.51 -4.97
N ALA A 97 -5.23 9.21 -3.89
CA ALA A 97 -5.72 10.56 -3.63
C ALA A 97 -4.57 11.49 -3.22
N SER A 98 -4.60 12.73 -3.69
CA SER A 98 -3.82 13.82 -3.09
C SER A 98 -4.77 14.86 -2.52
N TRP A 99 -4.36 15.58 -1.47
CA TRP A 99 -4.97 16.84 -1.10
C TRP A 99 -4.10 17.95 -1.67
N LEU A 100 -4.67 18.73 -2.59
CA LEU A 100 -4.01 19.86 -3.25
C LEU A 100 -3.26 20.73 -2.23
N LEU A 101 -1.95 20.91 -2.43
CA LEU A 101 -1.05 21.73 -1.59
C LEU A 101 -0.78 21.21 -0.16
N GLN A 102 -1.35 20.08 0.28
CA GLN A 102 -1.20 19.60 1.67
C GLN A 102 -0.49 18.25 1.80
N THR A 103 -0.61 17.35 0.81
CA THR A 103 0.00 16.02 0.93
C THR A 103 0.47 15.49 -0.43
N LEU A 104 1.55 14.69 -0.40
CA LEU A 104 1.80 13.72 -1.47
C LEU A 104 0.60 12.78 -1.62
N HIS A 105 0.53 12.05 -2.74
CA HIS A 105 -0.55 11.10 -2.92
C HIS A 105 -0.52 10.02 -1.81
N TYR A 106 -1.67 9.50 -1.43
CA TYR A 106 -1.84 8.42 -0.47
C TYR A 106 -3.06 7.58 -0.85
N LEU A 107 -3.14 6.39 -0.28
CA LEU A 107 -4.28 5.49 -0.47
C LEU A 107 -5.26 5.67 0.68
N LYS A 108 -6.55 5.76 0.34
CA LYS A 108 -7.62 5.75 1.33
C LYS A 108 -8.85 4.98 0.85
N PRO A 109 -9.66 4.41 1.75
CA PRO A 109 -10.92 3.78 1.39
C PRO A 109 -11.84 4.71 0.59
N THR A 110 -12.60 4.15 -0.35
CA THR A 110 -13.51 4.89 -1.21
C THR A 110 -14.75 4.07 -1.56
N ARG A 111 -15.81 4.74 -2.03
CA ARG A 111 -17.01 4.10 -2.56
C ARG A 111 -16.92 3.76 -4.06
N LYS A 112 -15.95 4.36 -4.77
CA LYS A 112 -15.78 4.17 -6.21
C LYS A 112 -15.09 2.83 -6.49
N ALA A 113 -15.60 2.10 -7.47
CA ALA A 113 -14.92 0.89 -7.95
C ALA A 113 -13.51 1.23 -8.46
N GLY A 114 -12.57 0.33 -8.20
CA GLY A 114 -11.19 0.41 -8.67
C GLY A 114 -10.93 -0.58 -9.81
N THR A 115 -9.67 -0.92 -9.99
CA THR A 115 -9.22 -2.00 -10.88
C THR A 115 -8.27 -2.91 -10.11
N TYR A 116 -8.12 -4.14 -10.61
CA TYR A 116 -7.16 -5.10 -10.09
C TYR A 116 -5.81 -5.00 -10.81
N GLN A 117 -4.76 -5.46 -10.16
CA GLN A 117 -3.42 -5.60 -10.70
C GLN A 117 -2.90 -6.98 -10.31
N ASP A 118 -1.97 -7.53 -11.08
CA ASP A 118 -1.39 -8.82 -10.76
C ASP A 118 -0.65 -8.72 -9.42
N LEU A 119 -0.90 -9.68 -8.53
CA LEU A 119 -0.30 -9.74 -7.21
C LEU A 119 0.93 -10.64 -7.23
N ILE A 120 2.05 -10.12 -6.72
CA ILE A 120 3.21 -10.93 -6.38
C ILE A 120 3.51 -10.81 -4.88
N MET A 121 3.45 -11.93 -4.18
CA MET A 121 3.79 -12.00 -2.76
C MET A 121 5.30 -12.01 -2.57
N TRP A 122 5.80 -11.38 -1.51
CA TRP A 122 7.23 -11.26 -1.18
C TRP A 122 7.94 -12.62 -1.18
N GLN A 123 7.30 -13.64 -0.61
CA GLN A 123 7.83 -15.01 -0.57
C GLN A 123 7.89 -15.67 -1.96
N ASN A 124 7.03 -15.25 -2.90
CA ASN A 124 6.97 -15.78 -4.26
C ASN A 124 7.94 -15.07 -5.23
N MET A 125 8.60 -13.99 -4.82
CA MET A 125 9.63 -13.32 -5.63
C MET A 125 10.92 -14.16 -5.69
N THR A 126 11.72 -13.94 -6.74
CA THR A 126 13.09 -14.48 -6.78
C THR A 126 13.97 -13.79 -5.73
N ASP A 127 15.06 -14.46 -5.33
CA ASP A 127 16.03 -13.88 -4.41
C ASP A 127 16.62 -12.58 -4.95
N ALA A 128 16.94 -12.53 -6.26
CA ALA A 128 17.43 -11.33 -6.92
C ALA A 128 16.45 -10.15 -6.82
N ALA A 129 15.15 -10.40 -6.99
CA ALA A 129 14.13 -9.35 -6.88
C ALA A 129 14.00 -8.85 -5.43
N ARG A 130 14.02 -9.75 -4.44
CA ARG A 130 14.03 -9.37 -3.02
C ARG A 130 15.27 -8.55 -2.68
N GLU A 131 16.45 -9.01 -3.07
CA GLU A 131 17.72 -8.32 -2.83
C GLU A 131 17.72 -6.92 -3.45
N ALA A 132 17.22 -6.77 -4.67
CA ALA A 132 17.09 -5.46 -5.31
C ALA A 132 16.15 -4.53 -4.52
N LEU A 133 15.01 -5.02 -4.02
CA LEU A 133 14.08 -4.23 -3.21
C LEU A 133 14.65 -3.87 -1.83
N GLU A 134 15.52 -4.70 -1.26
CA GLU A 134 16.24 -4.39 -0.01
C GLU A 134 17.32 -3.33 -0.21
N ARG A 135 18.10 -3.43 -1.30
CA ARG A 135 19.30 -2.61 -1.51
C ARG A 135 19.02 -1.27 -2.21
N THR A 136 18.01 -1.21 -3.07
CA THR A 136 17.73 -0.01 -3.86
C THR A 136 17.17 1.13 -3.01
N ASN A 137 17.71 2.33 -3.19
CA ASN A 137 17.10 3.56 -2.70
C ASN A 137 16.24 4.16 -3.81
N PHE A 138 14.94 4.26 -3.56
CA PHE A 138 13.98 4.95 -4.39
C PHE A 138 13.97 6.42 -3.96
N PHE A 139 14.84 7.21 -4.58
CA PHE A 139 15.21 8.55 -4.11
C PHE A 139 15.88 8.47 -2.72
N PHE A 140 15.30 9.06 -1.67
CA PHE A 140 15.85 9.01 -0.31
C PHE A 140 15.19 7.93 0.58
N HIS A 141 14.40 7.01 0.01
CA HIS A 141 13.64 6.02 0.77
C HIS A 141 13.80 4.59 0.23
N LYS A 142 13.74 3.62 1.15
CA LYS A 142 13.62 2.19 0.82
C LYS A 142 12.18 1.85 0.45
N ALA A 143 11.99 0.78 -0.32
CA ALA A 143 10.66 0.23 -0.59
C ALA A 143 9.98 -0.16 0.73
N PRO A 144 8.67 0.09 0.91
CA PRO A 144 7.97 -0.26 2.16
C PRO A 144 7.94 -1.76 2.41
N ILE A 145 8.04 -2.56 1.35
CA ILE A 145 8.08 -4.03 1.39
C ILE A 145 9.45 -4.62 1.75
N SER A 146 10.50 -3.80 1.81
CA SER A 146 11.81 -4.22 2.31
C SER A 146 11.70 -4.60 3.79
N THR A 147 12.53 -5.52 4.27
CA THR A 147 12.38 -6.17 5.59
C THR A 147 12.38 -5.16 6.72
N SER A 148 13.40 -4.30 6.77
CA SER A 148 13.51 -3.26 7.81
C SER A 148 12.38 -2.21 7.78
N LYS A 149 11.74 -1.98 6.61
CA LYS A 149 10.61 -1.07 6.50
C LYS A 149 9.32 -1.78 6.88
N PHE A 150 9.11 -3.00 6.41
CA PHE A 150 7.94 -3.80 6.72
C PHE A 150 7.78 -3.99 8.22
N GLU A 151 8.85 -4.37 8.94
CA GLU A 151 8.84 -4.56 10.39
C GLU A 151 8.44 -3.28 11.14
N LYS A 152 9.04 -2.14 10.79
CA LYS A 152 8.68 -0.85 11.41
C LYS A 152 7.25 -0.43 11.08
N LEU A 153 6.80 -0.71 9.86
CA LEU A 153 5.49 -0.30 9.38
C LEU A 153 4.38 -1.18 9.96
N ILE A 154 4.59 -2.50 10.05
CA ILE A 154 3.59 -3.42 10.61
C ILE A 154 3.32 -3.10 12.09
N GLU A 155 4.37 -2.77 12.86
CA GLU A 155 4.23 -2.28 14.25
C GLU A 155 3.49 -0.95 14.31
N LYS A 156 3.90 0.02 13.48
CA LYS A 156 3.29 1.37 13.44
C LYS A 156 1.81 1.35 13.01
N THR A 157 1.41 0.34 12.24
CA THR A 157 0.06 0.25 11.64
C THR A 157 -0.86 -0.74 12.34
N TYR A 158 -0.36 -1.40 13.39
CA TYR A 158 -1.15 -2.26 14.26
C TYR A 158 -2.32 -1.46 14.87
N PRO A 159 -3.57 -1.86 14.62
CA PRO A 159 -4.73 -1.02 14.92
C PRO A 159 -5.39 -1.31 16.28
N PHE A 160 -4.79 -2.17 17.12
CA PHE A 160 -5.37 -2.67 18.37
C PHE A 160 -4.50 -2.34 19.59
#